data_AF-A0AA42W7T2-F1
#
_entry.id   AF-A0AA42W7T2-F1
#
_cell.length_a   1.000
_cell.length_b   1.000
_cell.length_c   1.000
_cell.angle_alpha   90.00
_cell.angle_beta   90.00
_cell.angle_gamma   90.00
#
_symmetry.space_group_name_H-M   'P 1'
#
loop_
_entity.id
_entity.type
_entity.pdbx_description
1 polymer ?
#
loop_
_entity_poly.entity_id
_entity_poly.type
_entity_poly.pdbx_seq_one_letter_code
_entity_poly.pdbx_strand_id
1 'polypeptide(L)'
;MHRNAPHPHRTCLYGLVGEVACAGGEGTETNPYAIAANFMAYLSCAIGRGVYLPIGNTWHHPRLFCLHIGRSGRGRKGDAVQLVLRIDQALRDLDDGLAPQIHRGGLSSREGLVALMHDGYQQGKQDIQAIDDKRLWVVESEFANVLHQGRREGNTLSAALRDCWDGVSLKPATKSNRMYA
;
A
#
# COMPACT_ATOMS: atom_id res chain seq x y z
N MET A 1 13.34 12.75 -21.49
CA MET A 1 14.00 11.87 -20.51
C MET A 1 15.02 12.73 -19.81
N HIS A 2 14.97 12.84 -18.48
CA HIS A 2 16.02 13.56 -17.74
C HIS A 2 17.32 12.77 -17.95
N ARG A 3 18.36 13.41 -18.50
CA ARG A 3 19.58 12.71 -18.99
C ARG A 3 20.35 11.92 -17.92
N ASN A 4 20.06 12.12 -16.64
CA ASN A 4 20.78 11.55 -15.49
C ASN A 4 19.93 10.66 -14.58
N ALA A 5 18.78 10.15 -15.05
CA ALA A 5 18.04 9.17 -14.24
C ALA A 5 18.84 7.86 -14.16
N PRO A 6 19.01 7.25 -12.96
CA PRO A 6 19.67 5.96 -12.85
C PRO A 6 18.87 4.90 -13.63
N HIS A 7 19.57 4.05 -14.36
CA HIS A 7 18.98 2.93 -15.07
C HIS A 7 19.21 1.65 -14.25
N PRO A 8 18.16 0.92 -13.88
CA PRO A 8 18.34 -0.28 -13.08
C PRO A 8 19.03 -1.36 -13.93
N HIS A 9 20.04 -2.00 -13.34
CA HIS A 9 20.71 -3.13 -13.95
C HIS A 9 19.92 -4.42 -13.70
N ARG A 10 20.00 -5.40 -14.61
CA ARG A 10 19.23 -6.66 -14.51
C ARG A 10 19.51 -7.42 -13.22
N THR A 11 20.70 -7.27 -12.65
CA THR A 11 21.09 -7.87 -11.36
C THR A 11 20.30 -7.33 -10.17
N CYS A 12 19.53 -6.24 -10.32
CA CYS A 12 18.58 -5.81 -9.29
C CYS A 12 17.36 -6.72 -9.19
N LEU A 13 17.08 -7.56 -10.20
CA LEU A 13 16.00 -8.54 -10.20
C LEU A 13 16.54 -9.89 -9.72
N TYR A 14 16.54 -10.08 -8.40
CA TYR A 14 17.01 -11.31 -7.76
C TYR A 14 16.02 -11.80 -6.69
N GLY A 15 16.15 -13.07 -6.30
CA GLY A 15 15.27 -13.75 -5.36
C GLY A 15 13.81 -13.77 -5.82
N LEU A 16 12.90 -14.04 -4.88
CA LEU A 16 11.46 -14.16 -5.16
C LEU A 16 10.89 -12.94 -5.91
N VAL A 17 11.29 -11.73 -5.53
CA VAL A 17 10.85 -10.49 -6.20
C VAL A 17 11.31 -10.45 -7.65
N GLY A 18 12.57 -10.80 -7.90
CA GLY A 18 13.14 -10.87 -9.25
C GLY A 18 12.51 -11.95 -10.10
N GLU A 19 12.25 -13.12 -9.53
CA GLU A 19 11.61 -14.26 -10.18
C GLU A 19 10.19 -13.91 -10.63
N VAL A 20 9.35 -13.37 -9.74
CA VAL A 20 7.99 -12.90 -10.06
C VAL A 20 8.03 -11.81 -11.13
N ALA A 21 8.97 -10.86 -11.02
CA ALA A 21 9.14 -9.78 -11.98
C ALA A 21 9.54 -10.27 -13.37
N CYS A 22 10.49 -11.20 -13.46
CA CYS A 22 10.95 -11.75 -14.73
C CYS A 22 9.86 -12.61 -15.37
N ALA A 23 9.22 -13.49 -14.60
CA ALA A 23 8.12 -14.33 -15.08
C ALA A 23 6.92 -13.50 -15.56
N GLY A 24 6.56 -12.45 -14.83
CA GLY A 24 5.47 -11.55 -15.23
C GLY A 24 5.80 -10.65 -16.44
N GLY A 25 7.09 -10.38 -16.66
CA GLY A 25 7.58 -9.63 -17.83
C GLY A 25 7.79 -10.52 -19.07
N GLU A 26 7.91 -11.83 -18.89
CA GLU A 26 8.14 -12.77 -19.99
C GLU A 26 6.94 -12.83 -20.94
N GLY A 27 7.17 -12.63 -22.24
CA GLY A 27 6.11 -12.62 -23.25
C GLY A 27 5.12 -11.44 -23.16
N THR A 28 5.35 -10.47 -22.28
CA THR A 28 4.56 -9.23 -22.18
C THR A 28 5.45 -8.01 -22.45
N GLU A 29 4.90 -6.85 -22.78
CA GLU A 29 5.68 -5.60 -22.81
C GLU A 29 5.68 -4.87 -21.45
N THR A 30 5.25 -5.54 -20.37
CA THR A 30 5.25 -4.98 -19.02
C THR A 30 6.68 -4.93 -18.50
N ASN A 31 7.08 -3.77 -17.96
CA ASN A 31 8.42 -3.59 -17.44
C ASN A 31 8.63 -4.45 -16.16
N PRO A 32 9.61 -5.37 -16.12
CA PRO A 32 9.83 -6.23 -14.96
C PRO A 32 10.20 -5.44 -13.69
N TYR A 33 10.87 -4.29 -13.81
CA TYR A 33 11.14 -3.43 -12.64
C TYR A 33 9.88 -2.78 -12.08
N ALA A 34 8.88 -2.50 -12.92
CA ALA A 34 7.57 -2.03 -12.47
C ALA A 34 6.79 -3.13 -11.74
N ILE A 35 6.88 -4.38 -12.22
CA ILE A 35 6.32 -5.53 -11.54
C ILE A 35 7.01 -5.73 -10.19
N ALA A 36 8.34 -5.74 -10.17
CA ALA A 36 9.12 -5.86 -8.93
C ALA A 36 8.71 -4.81 -7.89
N ALA A 37 8.60 -3.54 -8.30
CA ALA A 37 8.22 -2.45 -7.40
C ALA A 37 6.79 -2.62 -6.82
N ASN A 38 5.82 -3.03 -7.64
CA ASN A 38 4.46 -3.30 -7.18
C ASN A 38 4.41 -4.53 -6.25
N PHE A 39 5.10 -5.60 -6.64
CA PHE A 39 5.15 -6.81 -5.86
C PHE A 39 5.85 -6.61 -4.52
N MET A 40 6.93 -5.81 -4.45
CA MET A 40 7.56 -5.42 -3.19
C MET A 40 6.58 -4.64 -2.29
N ALA A 41 5.81 -3.69 -2.86
CA ALA A 41 4.82 -2.94 -2.08
C ALA A 41 3.75 -3.86 -1.49
N TYR A 42 3.19 -4.75 -2.32
CA TYR A 42 2.23 -5.76 -1.88
C TYR A 42 2.81 -6.70 -0.83
N LEU A 43 3.97 -7.30 -1.10
CA LEU A 43 4.63 -8.25 -0.22
C LEU A 43 4.97 -7.62 1.14
N SER A 44 5.41 -6.37 1.16
CA SER A 44 5.66 -5.63 2.41
C SER A 44 4.40 -5.53 3.28
N CYS A 45 3.23 -5.35 2.66
CA CYS A 45 1.95 -5.36 3.36
C CYS A 45 1.52 -6.76 3.81
N ALA A 46 1.60 -7.75 2.91
CA ALA A 46 1.18 -9.13 3.16
C ALA A 46 1.97 -9.79 4.30
N ILE A 47 3.28 -9.52 4.41
CA ILE A 47 4.11 -10.02 5.52
C ILE A 47 3.69 -9.39 6.87
N GLY A 48 3.17 -8.16 6.84
CA GLY A 48 2.74 -7.43 8.03
C GLY A 48 3.89 -7.06 8.97
N ARG A 49 3.58 -6.94 10.26
CA ARG A 49 4.52 -6.45 11.29
C ARG A 49 5.35 -7.57 11.96
N GLY A 50 5.15 -8.83 11.59
CA GLY A 50 5.88 -9.96 12.15
C GLY A 50 7.38 -9.97 11.82
N VAL A 51 7.76 -9.30 10.72
CA VAL A 51 9.16 -9.10 10.32
C VAL A 51 9.57 -7.66 10.62
N TYR A 52 10.74 -7.48 11.24
CA TYR A 52 11.26 -6.16 11.58
C TYR A 52 12.79 -6.16 11.75
N LEU A 53 13.36 -4.95 11.68
CA LEU A 53 14.75 -4.68 12.00
C LEU A 53 14.83 -3.62 13.12
N PRO A 54 15.49 -3.92 14.26
CA PRO A 54 15.80 -2.89 15.25
C PRO A 54 16.91 -1.95 14.75
N ILE A 55 16.66 -0.64 14.77
CA ILE A 55 17.68 0.38 14.58
C ILE A 55 17.55 1.41 15.70
N GLY A 56 18.55 1.47 16.59
CA GLY A 56 18.45 2.25 17.82
C GLY A 56 17.26 1.78 18.66
N ASN A 57 16.35 2.71 18.98
CA ASN A 57 15.14 2.44 19.77
C ASN A 57 13.89 2.22 18.90
N THR A 58 14.04 2.11 17.58
CA THR A 58 12.92 2.02 16.63
C THR A 58 12.89 0.65 15.96
N TRP A 59 11.69 0.06 15.89
CA TRP A 59 11.42 -1.14 15.10
C TRP A 59 11.02 -0.74 13.69
N HIS A 60 11.80 -1.16 12.70
CA HIS A 60 11.52 -0.90 11.29
C HIS A 60 10.85 -2.12 10.67
N HIS A 61 9.57 -1.97 10.33
CA HIS A 61 8.80 -2.98 9.60
C HIS A 61 8.94 -2.78 8.08
N PRO A 62 8.79 -3.83 7.27
CA PRO A 62 8.71 -3.69 5.82
C PRO A 62 7.43 -2.94 5.46
N ARG A 63 7.54 -1.65 5.17
CA ARG A 63 6.43 -0.81 4.73
C ARG A 63 6.89 0.03 3.56
N LEU A 64 6.35 -0.25 2.38
CA LEU A 64 6.78 0.42 1.16
C LEU A 64 5.65 1.24 0.57
N PHE A 65 5.95 2.53 0.34
CA PHE A 65 5.09 3.45 -0.39
C PHE A 65 5.75 3.64 -1.76
N CYS A 66 5.18 3.01 -2.77
CA CYS A 66 5.70 3.08 -4.14
C CYS A 66 4.83 4.01 -4.98
N LEU A 67 5.47 4.95 -5.68
CA LEU A 67 4.82 5.78 -6.68
C LEU A 67 5.37 5.44 -8.07
N HIS A 68 4.56 4.77 -8.88
CA HIS A 68 4.93 4.42 -10.25
C HIS A 68 4.45 5.51 -11.23
N ILE A 69 5.36 6.43 -11.56
CA ILE A 69 5.09 7.53 -12.51
C ILE A 69 5.60 7.16 -13.89
N GLY A 70 4.70 7.21 -14.87
CA GLY A 70 5.01 6.98 -16.27
C GLY A 70 3.98 7.65 -17.16
N ARG A 71 4.38 7.93 -18.41
CA ARG A 71 3.47 8.49 -19.42
C ARG A 71 2.25 7.58 -19.61
N SER A 72 1.06 8.17 -19.65
CA SER A 72 -0.20 7.46 -19.89
C SER A 72 -0.12 6.65 -21.20
N GLY A 73 -0.72 5.46 -21.22
CA GLY A 73 -0.75 4.57 -22.38
C GLY A 73 0.57 3.86 -22.73
N ARG A 74 1.72 4.28 -22.18
CA ARG A 74 3.03 3.63 -22.46
C ARG A 74 3.70 3.02 -21.22
N GLY A 75 3.37 3.51 -20.02
CA GLY A 75 4.00 3.05 -18.78
C GLY A 75 3.52 1.69 -18.27
N ARG A 76 2.48 1.09 -18.88
CA ARG A 76 1.87 -0.20 -18.48
C ARG A 76 1.72 -0.38 -16.96
N LYS A 77 1.38 0.74 -16.31
CA LYS A 77 1.26 0.86 -14.85
C LYS A 77 0.14 -0.03 -14.32
N GLY A 78 -0.94 -0.14 -15.09
CA GLY A 78 -2.08 -1.00 -14.78
C GLY A 78 -1.72 -2.49 -14.81
N ASP A 79 -1.01 -2.94 -15.85
CA ASP A 79 -0.69 -4.36 -16.04
C ASP A 79 0.16 -4.92 -14.89
N ALA A 80 1.15 -4.15 -14.42
CA ALA A 80 1.96 -4.55 -13.27
C ALA A 80 1.13 -4.73 -11.99
N VAL A 81 0.15 -3.83 -11.74
CA VAL A 81 -0.77 -3.95 -10.60
C VAL A 81 -1.72 -5.14 -10.79
N GLN A 82 -2.24 -5.36 -12.01
CA GLN A 82 -3.15 -6.47 -12.29
C GLN A 82 -2.49 -7.83 -12.06
N LEU A 83 -1.20 -7.98 -12.40
CA LEU A 83 -0.46 -9.20 -12.10
C LEU A 83 -0.41 -9.47 -10.58
N VAL A 84 -0.12 -8.45 -9.77
CA VAL A 84 -0.08 -8.59 -8.32
C VAL A 84 -1.46 -8.91 -7.74
N LEU A 85 -2.53 -8.33 -8.29
CA LEU A 85 -3.90 -8.68 -7.90
C LEU A 85 -4.27 -10.14 -8.24
N ARG A 86 -3.73 -10.69 -9.33
CA ARG A 86 -3.91 -12.13 -9.65
C ARG A 86 -3.17 -13.02 -8.65
N ILE A 87 -1.99 -12.60 -8.19
CA ILE A 87 -1.24 -13.29 -7.13
C ILE A 87 -2.05 -13.23 -5.83
N ASP A 88 -2.59 -12.06 -5.46
CA ASP A 88 -3.45 -11.91 -4.28
C ASP A 88 -4.67 -12.84 -4.33
N GLN A 89 -5.37 -12.89 -5.46
CA GLN A 89 -6.52 -13.79 -5.61
C GLN A 89 -6.11 -15.25 -5.43
N ALA A 90 -5.00 -15.68 -6.04
CA ALA A 90 -4.50 -17.04 -5.87
C ALA A 90 -4.11 -17.36 -4.41
N LEU A 91 -3.60 -16.37 -3.66
CA LEU A 91 -3.32 -16.52 -2.24
C LEU A 91 -4.61 -16.64 -1.42
N ARG A 92 -5.64 -15.84 -1.71
CA ARG A 92 -6.96 -15.96 -1.04
C ARG A 92 -7.62 -17.30 -1.29
N ASP A 93 -7.54 -17.79 -2.52
CA ASP A 93 -8.09 -19.08 -2.90
C ASP A 93 -7.40 -20.24 -2.16
N LEU A 94 -6.14 -20.04 -1.74
CA LEU A 94 -5.39 -20.99 -0.92
C LEU A 94 -5.72 -20.85 0.57
N ASP A 95 -5.64 -19.64 1.10
CA ASP A 95 -5.96 -19.28 2.48
C ASP A 95 -6.14 -17.74 2.56
N ASP A 96 -7.36 -17.28 2.86
CA ASP A 96 -7.68 -15.85 2.97
C ASP A 96 -6.82 -15.12 4.01
N GLY A 97 -6.33 -15.83 5.04
CA GLY A 97 -5.41 -15.30 6.04
C GLY A 97 -4.01 -14.95 5.50
N LEU A 98 -3.64 -15.41 4.31
CA LEU A 98 -2.36 -15.05 3.67
C LEU A 98 -2.43 -13.70 2.95
N ALA A 99 -3.61 -13.28 2.51
CA ALA A 99 -3.79 -12.10 1.70
C ALA A 99 -4.16 -10.87 2.57
N PRO A 100 -3.49 -9.72 2.38
CA PRO A 100 -3.83 -8.50 3.10
C PRO A 100 -5.15 -7.91 2.57
N GLN A 101 -5.78 -6.98 3.30
CA GLN A 101 -6.87 -6.19 2.75
C GLN A 101 -6.38 -5.27 1.63
N ILE A 102 -7.20 -5.04 0.60
CA ILE A 102 -6.85 -4.16 -0.52
C ILE A 102 -7.88 -3.05 -0.68
N HIS A 103 -7.44 -1.79 -0.62
CA HIS A 103 -8.27 -0.62 -0.92
C HIS A 103 -7.86 0.00 -2.26
N ARG A 104 -8.82 0.17 -3.17
CA ARG A 104 -8.62 0.74 -4.51
C ARG A 104 -9.57 1.91 -4.81
N GLY A 105 -10.40 2.29 -3.85
CA GLY A 105 -11.48 3.26 -4.02
C GLY A 105 -11.05 4.74 -3.89
N GLY A 106 -9.77 5.01 -3.69
CA GLY A 106 -9.28 6.35 -3.41
C GLY A 106 -9.30 6.70 -1.92
N LEU A 107 -8.27 7.39 -1.44
CA LEU A 107 -8.20 7.96 -0.11
C LEU A 107 -8.85 9.33 -0.09
N SER A 108 -9.56 9.62 0.99
CA SER A 108 -10.34 10.85 1.17
C SER A 108 -9.87 11.66 2.36
N SER A 109 -9.74 11.06 3.56
CA SER A 109 -9.34 11.72 4.80
C SER A 109 -8.61 10.76 5.75
N ARG A 110 -8.10 11.29 6.87
CA ARG A 110 -7.54 10.47 7.97
C ARG A 110 -8.59 9.51 8.53
N GLU A 111 -9.79 9.99 8.76
CA GLU A 111 -10.90 9.20 9.32
C GLU A 111 -11.31 8.09 8.36
N GLY A 112 -11.37 8.39 7.06
CA GLY A 112 -11.63 7.38 6.03
C GLY A 112 -10.57 6.30 5.98
N LEU A 113 -9.28 6.67 6.15
CA LEU A 113 -8.19 5.71 6.24
C LEU A 113 -8.26 4.84 7.50
N VAL A 114 -8.57 5.45 8.66
CA VAL A 114 -8.73 4.72 9.93
C VAL A 114 -9.90 3.75 9.88
N ALA A 115 -11.00 4.13 9.23
CA ALA A 115 -12.17 3.27 9.05
C ALA A 115 -11.87 1.96 8.29
N LEU A 116 -10.75 1.86 7.57
CA LEU A 116 -10.33 0.64 6.87
C LEU A 116 -9.53 -0.34 7.75
N MET A 117 -9.12 0.06 8.96
CA MET A 117 -8.26 -0.76 9.83
C MET A 117 -8.46 -0.49 11.33
N HIS A 118 -9.68 -0.12 11.74
CA HIS A 118 -9.93 0.37 13.10
C HIS A 118 -10.00 -0.73 14.18
N ASP A 119 -9.71 -0.37 15.43
CA ASP A 119 -9.75 -1.22 16.64
C ASP A 119 -11.15 -1.33 17.27
N GLY A 120 -12.18 -1.24 16.44
CA GLY A 120 -13.57 -1.12 16.88
C GLY A 120 -13.94 0.30 17.34
N TYR A 121 -15.22 0.66 17.24
CA TYR A 121 -15.72 1.95 17.75
C TYR A 121 -17.25 1.93 17.89
N GLN A 122 -17.76 2.86 18.67
CA GLN A 122 -19.20 3.09 18.78
C GLN A 122 -19.67 4.09 17.73
N GLN A 123 -20.72 3.74 16.99
CA GLN A 123 -21.43 4.65 16.09
C GLN A 123 -22.87 4.83 16.57
N GLY A 124 -23.11 5.90 17.33
CA GLY A 124 -24.40 6.11 17.98
C GLY A 124 -24.66 5.05 19.06
N LYS A 125 -25.60 4.13 18.80
CA LYS A 125 -25.91 2.99 19.67
C LYS A 125 -25.34 1.66 19.16
N GLN A 126 -24.70 1.67 18.00
CA GLN A 126 -24.18 0.47 17.38
C GLN A 126 -22.70 0.29 17.72
N ASP A 127 -22.33 -0.92 18.13
CA ASP A 127 -20.95 -1.31 18.30
C ASP A 127 -20.40 -1.86 16.98
N ILE A 128 -19.35 -1.22 16.45
CA ILE A 128 -18.65 -1.67 15.25
C ILE A 128 -17.44 -2.47 15.72
N GLN A 129 -17.43 -3.75 15.35
CA GLN A 129 -16.37 -4.69 15.73
C GLN A 129 -15.02 -4.29 15.13
N ALA A 130 -13.94 -4.63 15.83
CA ALA A 130 -12.59 -4.37 15.35
C ALA A 130 -12.30 -5.14 14.07
N ILE A 131 -11.45 -4.54 13.24
CA ILE A 131 -10.82 -5.21 12.11
C ILE A 131 -9.53 -5.84 12.65
N ASP A 132 -9.48 -7.16 12.77
CA ASP A 132 -8.33 -7.84 13.40
C ASP A 132 -7.07 -7.78 12.53
N ASP A 133 -7.19 -8.08 11.24
CA ASP A 133 -6.07 -7.98 10.30
C ASP A 133 -5.84 -6.52 9.86
N LYS A 134 -4.77 -5.90 10.35
CA LYS A 134 -4.40 -4.52 10.02
C LYS A 134 -3.58 -4.37 8.74
N ARG A 135 -3.29 -5.45 8.02
CA ARG A 135 -2.57 -5.38 6.75
C ARG A 135 -3.47 -4.77 5.69
N LEU A 136 -3.23 -3.50 5.36
CA LEU A 136 -3.97 -2.76 4.35
C LEU A 136 -3.05 -2.28 3.23
N TRP A 137 -3.26 -2.81 2.02
CA TRP A 137 -2.60 -2.35 0.81
C TRP A 137 -3.50 -1.37 0.06
N VAL A 138 -3.07 -0.10 -0.02
CA VAL A 138 -3.81 0.94 -0.74
C VAL A 138 -3.22 1.15 -2.13
N VAL A 139 -4.06 1.05 -3.16
CA VAL A 139 -3.67 1.27 -4.56
C VAL A 139 -4.41 2.48 -5.11
N GLU A 140 -3.67 3.58 -5.25
CA GLU A 140 -4.13 4.81 -5.90
C GLU A 140 -3.77 4.80 -7.38
N SER A 141 -4.77 4.74 -8.25
CA SER A 141 -4.52 4.83 -9.71
C SER A 141 -4.07 6.23 -10.12
N GLU A 142 -4.55 7.25 -9.40
CA GLU A 142 -4.26 8.66 -9.67
C GLU A 142 -3.78 9.37 -8.40
N PHE A 143 -2.46 9.44 -8.22
CA PHE A 143 -1.86 10.11 -7.06
C PHE A 143 -2.25 11.60 -6.95
N ALA A 144 -2.66 12.23 -8.05
CA ALA A 144 -3.21 13.58 -8.04
C ALA A 144 -4.41 13.69 -7.09
N ASN A 145 -5.26 12.66 -6.96
CA ASN A 145 -6.36 12.66 -6.01
C ASN A 145 -5.86 12.84 -4.57
N VAL A 146 -4.86 12.06 -4.14
CA VAL A 146 -4.27 12.18 -2.79
C VAL A 146 -3.75 13.60 -2.53
N LEU A 147 -3.08 14.19 -3.52
CA LEU A 147 -2.60 15.57 -3.43
C LEU A 147 -3.75 16.59 -3.35
N HIS A 148 -4.82 16.39 -4.12
CA HIS A 148 -6.01 17.24 -4.07
C HIS A 148 -6.72 17.16 -2.72
N GLN A 149 -6.89 15.94 -2.17
CA GLN A 149 -7.49 15.76 -0.84
C GLN A 149 -6.66 16.45 0.24
N GLY A 150 -5.33 16.31 0.19
CA GLY A 150 -4.42 16.95 1.13
C GLY A 150 -4.42 18.49 1.10
N ARG A 151 -4.94 19.11 0.03
CA ARG A 151 -5.11 20.58 -0.08
C ARG A 151 -6.45 21.08 0.42
N ARG A 152 -7.43 20.20 0.68
CA ARG A 152 -8.73 20.61 1.20
C ARG A 152 -8.56 21.13 2.63
N GLU A 153 -9.14 22.29 2.92
CA GLU A 153 -9.09 22.89 4.24
C GLU A 153 -9.63 21.93 5.30
N GLY A 154 -8.91 21.77 6.41
CA GLY A 154 -9.26 20.84 7.50
C GLY A 154 -8.97 19.36 7.24
N ASN A 155 -8.54 18.97 6.04
CA ASN A 155 -8.20 17.57 5.75
C ASN A 155 -6.80 17.21 6.28
N THR A 156 -6.69 16.10 6.99
CA THR A 156 -5.43 15.63 7.60
C THR A 156 -4.85 14.37 6.95
N LEU A 157 -5.29 14.00 5.73
CA LEU A 157 -4.83 12.81 5.02
C LEU A 157 -3.30 12.75 4.85
N SER A 158 -2.67 13.86 4.46
CA SER A 158 -1.21 13.90 4.27
C SER A 158 -0.42 13.65 5.57
N ALA A 159 -0.95 14.10 6.71
CA ALA A 159 -0.34 13.80 8.01
C ALA A 159 -0.55 12.33 8.37
N ALA A 160 -1.75 11.79 8.17
CA ALA A 160 -2.04 10.38 8.43
C ALA A 160 -1.17 9.42 7.61
N LEU A 161 -0.89 9.74 6.33
CA LEU A 161 0.00 8.94 5.50
C LEU A 161 1.46 8.95 6.02
N ARG A 162 1.93 10.08 6.58
CA ARG A 162 3.24 10.16 7.23
C ARG A 162 3.28 9.37 8.53
N ASP A 163 2.24 9.49 9.35
CA ASP A 163 2.09 8.69 10.57
C ASP A 163 2.12 7.17 10.24
N CYS A 164 1.46 6.74 9.14
CA CYS A 164 1.51 5.35 8.66
C CYS A 164 2.90 4.92 8.20
N TRP A 165 3.62 5.80 7.50
CA TRP A 165 5.00 5.55 7.05
C TRP A 165 5.93 5.33 8.25
N ASP A 166 5.84 6.21 9.25
CA ASP A 166 6.61 6.13 10.49
C ASP A 166 6.15 4.96 11.37
N GLY A 167 4.90 4.51 11.21
CA GLY A 167 4.35 3.38 11.94
C GLY A 167 3.68 3.73 13.25
N VAL A 168 3.33 5.01 13.40
CA VAL A 168 2.63 5.52 14.56
C VAL A 168 1.15 5.14 14.44
N SER A 169 0.53 4.80 15.56
CA SER A 169 -0.92 4.57 15.61
C SER A 169 -1.69 5.82 15.21
N LEU A 170 -2.74 5.64 14.42
CA LEU A 170 -3.65 6.71 14.03
C LEU A 170 -4.74 6.84 15.09
N LYS A 171 -4.78 8.01 15.74
CA LYS A 171 -5.77 8.31 16.80
C LYS A 171 -6.50 9.61 16.53
N PRO A 172 -7.33 9.70 15.45
CA PRO A 172 -8.11 10.90 15.19
C PRO A 172 -9.07 11.20 16.36
N ALA A 173 -8.84 12.33 17.02
CA ALA A 173 -9.70 12.80 18.10
C ALA A 173 -10.92 13.53 17.53
N THR A 174 -11.91 12.81 17.03
CA THR A 174 -13.21 13.41 16.65
C THR A 174 -14.15 13.47 17.85
N LYS A 175 -15.03 14.48 17.91
CA LYS A 175 -16.00 14.66 19.01
C LYS A 175 -17.11 13.60 19.02
N SER A 176 -17.45 13.03 17.86
CA SER A 176 -18.61 12.14 17.71
C SER A 176 -18.24 10.66 17.80
N ASN A 177 -17.13 10.22 17.18
CA ASN A 177 -16.69 8.82 17.20
C ASN A 177 -15.16 8.75 17.32
N ARG A 178 -14.65 8.31 18.47
CA ARG A 178 -13.22 8.05 18.64
C ARG A 178 -12.88 6.74 17.93
N MET A 179 -12.19 6.83 16.80
CA MET A 179 -11.65 5.67 16.09
C MET A 179 -10.14 5.61 16.30
N TYR A 180 -9.61 4.41 16.39
CA TYR A 180 -8.18 4.12 16.56
C TYR A 180 -7.75 3.07 15.54
N ALA A 181 -6.55 3.19 14.99
CA ALA A 181 -5.92 2.22 14.10
C ALA A 181 -4.39 2.18 14.31
#